data_AF-A0A9X2CTE7-F1
#
_entry.id   AF-A0A9X2CTE7-F1
#
_cell.length_a   1.000
_cell.length_b   1.000
_cell.length_c   1.000
_cell.angle_alpha   90.00
_cell.angle_beta   90.00
_cell.angle_gamma   90.00
#
_symmetry.space_group_name_H-M   'P 1'
#
loop_
_entity.id
_entity.type
_entity.pdbx_description
1 polymer ?
#
loop_
_entity_poly.entity_id
_entity_poly.type
_entity_poly.pdbx_seq_one_letter_code
_entity_poly.pdbx_strand_id
1 'polypeptide(L)'
;MEGERKSYKASIRKKLVIGISGLAVVTFGFSAIFIFFLADILEGLLGLSGNALIAFTLVKGVFWSGVLGFIAAPLITKPLKEVEEAARRAAAGDIQHDIVVSKSDDEIRALGLAYNGMLQSLRNMVHDIEDNFNGTNTKVSEISSASELAAAKATQIDSTMDEIAKGAENTANAIQNTAESMEEVTQIAEKVQMRARDSKRSSDSMVERLTESRTVVDSLVKGIQQLATDNEKSLIAVRRLEEQAKEVGDIISLVGDIAGQTNLLALNASIEAARAGEQGRGFAVVADEVRNLADESAKAVQGITNLIHNMQSEVKNVAGQIGNQVTVALNQSEQGTATNQSICEMEKSVKEVDACIADISHMIDRQMESIKKTTLESQEVAAIGEETSAGSLEISAMTEQQGAVINEMESIAHELSDQAKKLKITIERFTI
;
A
#
# COMPACT_ATOMS: atom_id res chain seq x y z
N MET A 1 -7.40 66.41 -38.10
CA MET A 1 -8.23 67.63 -38.11
C MET A 1 -7.72 68.53 -39.21
N GLU A 2 -8.58 68.79 -40.18
CA GLU A 2 -8.36 69.67 -41.33
C GLU A 2 -7.83 71.04 -40.88
N GLY A 3 -6.80 71.51 -41.57
CA GLY A 3 -6.28 72.86 -41.43
C GLY A 3 -7.25 73.86 -42.06
N GLU A 4 -8.39 74.11 -41.41
CA GLU A 4 -9.15 75.31 -41.69
C GLU A 4 -8.27 76.52 -41.37
N ARG A 5 -7.97 77.33 -42.40
CA ARG A 5 -7.37 78.65 -42.20
C ARG A 5 -8.33 79.50 -41.37
N LYS A 6 -8.15 79.52 -40.05
CA LYS A 6 -8.91 80.38 -39.14
C LYS A 6 -8.73 81.83 -39.57
N SER A 7 -9.81 82.45 -40.06
CA SER A 7 -9.85 83.87 -40.39
C SER A 7 -10.20 84.66 -39.13
N TYR A 8 -9.21 85.31 -38.52
CA TYR A 8 -9.41 86.14 -37.34
C TYR A 8 -10.08 87.48 -37.67
N LYS A 9 -11.04 87.90 -36.83
CA LYS A 9 -11.71 89.21 -36.98
C LYS A 9 -10.72 90.36 -36.87
N ALA A 10 -9.73 90.25 -35.97
CA ALA A 10 -8.74 91.29 -35.71
C ALA A 10 -7.30 90.76 -35.78
N SER A 11 -6.92 90.09 -36.88
CA SER A 11 -5.57 89.52 -37.02
C SER A 11 -4.46 90.53 -36.72
N ILE A 12 -3.32 90.07 -36.19
CA ILE A 12 -2.13 90.90 -35.94
C ILE A 12 -1.77 91.67 -37.22
N ARG A 13 -1.83 91.01 -38.38
CA ARG A 13 -1.61 91.65 -39.68
C ARG A 13 -2.61 92.78 -39.94
N LYS A 14 -3.91 92.55 -39.73
CA LYS A 14 -4.94 93.60 -39.88
C LYS A 14 -4.72 94.73 -38.88
N LYS A 15 -4.37 94.44 -37.62
CA LYS A 15 -4.08 95.44 -36.57
C LYS A 15 -2.84 96.27 -36.90
N LEU A 16 -1.77 95.64 -37.38
CA LEU A 16 -0.56 96.34 -37.83
C LEU A 16 -0.87 97.21 -39.05
N VAL A 17 -1.60 96.70 -40.05
CA VAL A 17 -1.96 97.49 -41.24
C VAL A 17 -2.90 98.63 -40.87
N ILE A 18 -3.95 98.40 -40.08
CA ILE A 18 -4.87 99.46 -39.63
C ILE A 18 -4.16 100.46 -38.72
N GLY A 19 -3.27 99.99 -37.84
CA GLY A 19 -2.48 100.84 -36.95
C GLY A 19 -1.47 101.72 -37.71
N ILE A 20 -0.70 101.13 -38.64
CA ILE A 20 0.26 101.85 -39.49
C ILE A 20 -0.47 102.81 -40.44
N SER A 21 -1.55 102.38 -41.08
CA SER A 21 -2.36 103.24 -41.95
C SER A 21 -3.04 104.36 -41.16
N GLY A 22 -3.59 104.08 -39.99
CA GLY A 22 -4.16 105.10 -39.10
C GLY A 22 -3.10 106.09 -38.61
N LEU A 23 -1.92 105.59 -38.24
CA LEU A 23 -0.77 106.42 -37.88
C LEU A 23 -0.34 107.31 -39.06
N ALA A 24 -0.26 106.76 -40.27
CA ALA A 24 0.06 107.49 -41.49
C ALA A 24 -0.99 108.57 -41.79
N VAL A 25 -2.28 108.28 -41.65
CA VAL A 25 -3.36 109.25 -41.83
C VAL A 25 -3.26 110.39 -40.81
N VAL A 26 -3.01 110.07 -39.53
CA VAL A 26 -2.85 111.10 -38.48
C VAL A 26 -1.59 111.92 -38.73
N THR A 27 -0.45 111.30 -39.02
CA THR A 27 0.84 111.99 -39.16
C THR A 27 0.95 112.79 -40.45
N PHE A 28 0.56 112.21 -41.61
CA PHE A 28 0.50 112.94 -42.87
C PHE A 28 -0.63 113.95 -42.90
N GLY A 29 -1.79 113.66 -42.32
CA GLY A 29 -2.90 114.61 -42.20
C GLY A 29 -2.53 115.82 -41.36
N PHE A 30 -1.90 115.61 -40.20
CA PHE A 30 -1.44 116.70 -39.34
C PHE A 30 -0.31 117.50 -40.00
N SER A 31 0.60 116.82 -40.71
CA SER A 31 1.66 117.48 -41.49
C SER A 31 1.08 118.31 -42.65
N ALA A 32 0.06 117.81 -43.34
CA ALA A 32 -0.62 118.53 -44.41
C ALA A 32 -1.34 119.78 -43.89
N ILE A 33 -2.04 119.70 -42.75
CA ILE A 33 -2.65 120.87 -42.11
C ILE A 33 -1.57 121.90 -41.73
N PHE A 34 -0.45 121.45 -41.18
CA PHE A 34 0.64 122.34 -40.78
C PHE A 34 1.32 123.01 -41.99
N ILE A 35 1.52 122.28 -43.08
CA ILE A 35 2.16 122.78 -44.31
C ILE A 35 1.23 123.68 -45.13
N PHE A 36 -0.03 123.30 -45.34
CA PHE A 36 -0.93 124.01 -46.24
C PHE A 36 -1.77 125.12 -45.59
N PHE A 37 -2.02 125.06 -44.27
CA PHE A 37 -2.87 126.04 -43.58
C PHE A 37 -2.14 126.88 -42.52
N LEU A 38 -1.15 126.29 -41.83
CA LEU A 38 -0.45 126.94 -40.71
C LEU A 38 0.90 127.54 -41.10
N ALA A 39 1.54 127.07 -42.17
CA ALA A 39 2.88 127.50 -42.57
C ALA A 39 2.92 129.00 -42.90
N ASP A 40 1.99 129.50 -43.74
CA ASP A 40 1.90 130.92 -44.12
C ASP A 40 1.68 131.84 -42.90
N ILE A 41 0.90 131.38 -41.91
CA ILE A 41 0.61 132.11 -40.67
C ILE A 41 1.85 132.13 -39.75
N LEU A 42 2.56 131.00 -39.65
CA LEU A 42 3.78 130.90 -38.84
C LEU A 42 4.98 131.64 -39.46
N GLU A 43 5.07 131.70 -40.79
CA GLU A 43 6.13 132.42 -41.50
C GLU A 43 6.13 133.91 -41.12
N GLY A 44 4.94 134.50 -40.96
CA GLY A 44 4.75 135.88 -40.49
C GLY A 44 5.01 136.10 -38.99
N LEU A 45 4.94 135.07 -38.16
CA LEU A 45 5.09 135.18 -36.69
C LEU A 45 6.52 134.87 -36.20
N LEU A 46 7.24 133.97 -36.89
CA LEU A 46 8.53 133.42 -36.45
C LEU A 46 9.73 133.82 -37.31
N GLY A 47 9.53 134.47 -38.46
CA GLY A 47 10.62 135.02 -39.29
C GLY A 47 11.55 133.97 -39.92
N LEU A 48 11.12 132.71 -40.02
CA LEU A 48 11.87 131.59 -40.59
C LEU A 48 11.48 131.40 -42.07
N SER A 49 12.42 130.99 -42.94
CA SER A 49 12.10 130.69 -44.35
C SER A 49 11.16 129.49 -44.48
N GLY A 50 10.17 129.52 -45.38
CA GLY A 50 9.18 128.46 -45.59
C GLY A 50 9.75 127.05 -45.77
N ASN A 51 10.92 126.91 -46.42
CA ASN A 51 11.60 125.62 -46.57
C ASN A 51 12.07 125.02 -45.22
N ALA A 52 12.42 125.85 -44.25
CA ALA A 52 12.83 125.42 -42.90
C ALA A 52 11.64 124.93 -42.07
N LEU A 53 10.46 125.54 -42.22
CA LEU A 53 9.22 125.11 -41.55
C LEU A 53 8.71 123.77 -42.11
N ILE A 54 8.80 123.55 -43.42
CA ILE A 54 8.46 122.26 -44.06
C ILE A 54 9.43 121.16 -43.62
N ALA A 55 10.74 121.44 -43.57
CA ALA A 55 11.71 120.47 -43.06
C ALA A 55 11.45 120.11 -41.59
N PHE A 56 11.11 121.09 -40.75
CA PHE A 56 10.80 120.88 -39.33
C PHE A 56 9.55 120.02 -39.12
N THR A 57 8.48 120.25 -39.89
CA THR A 57 7.24 119.47 -39.80
C THR A 57 7.42 118.02 -40.24
N LEU A 58 8.18 117.77 -41.31
CA LEU A 58 8.51 116.41 -41.74
C LEU A 58 9.33 115.66 -40.69
N VAL A 59 10.34 116.30 -40.09
CA VAL A 59 11.14 115.70 -39.00
C VAL A 59 10.27 115.40 -37.79
N LYS A 60 9.35 116.31 -37.42
CA LYS A 60 8.40 116.08 -36.33
C LYS A 60 7.38 114.98 -36.64
N GLY A 61 6.94 114.84 -37.90
CA GLY A 61 6.07 113.76 -38.34
C GLY A 61 6.73 112.38 -38.20
N VAL A 62 8.01 112.26 -38.59
CA VAL A 62 8.81 111.04 -38.37
C VAL A 62 8.99 110.76 -36.88
N PHE A 63 9.31 111.79 -36.09
CA PHE A 63 9.47 111.67 -34.65
C PHE A 63 8.20 111.17 -33.96
N TRP A 64 7.04 111.77 -34.23
CA TRP A 64 5.76 111.36 -33.64
C TRP A 64 5.29 109.98 -34.13
N SER A 65 5.62 109.59 -35.36
CA SER A 65 5.40 108.23 -35.85
C SER A 65 6.16 107.20 -35.02
N GLY A 66 7.42 107.48 -34.68
CA GLY A 66 8.22 106.64 -33.79
C GLY A 66 7.65 106.55 -32.37
N VAL A 67 7.23 107.68 -31.80
CA VAL A 67 6.64 107.73 -30.45
C VAL A 67 5.32 106.95 -30.37
N LEU A 68 4.41 107.16 -31.32
CA LEU A 68 3.12 106.45 -31.35
C LEU A 68 3.29 104.96 -31.64
N GLY A 69 4.24 104.59 -32.51
CA GLY A 69 4.63 103.20 -32.72
C GLY A 69 5.17 102.55 -31.45
N PHE A 70 6.00 103.27 -30.68
CA PHE A 70 6.53 102.81 -29.40
C PHE A 70 5.42 102.63 -28.34
N ILE A 71 4.44 103.53 -28.28
CA ILE A 71 3.29 103.43 -27.36
C ILE A 71 2.36 102.27 -27.75
N ALA A 72 2.20 102.00 -29.04
CA ALA A 72 1.35 100.90 -29.54
C ALA A 72 2.03 99.53 -29.48
N ALA A 73 3.37 99.45 -29.52
CA ALA A 73 4.12 98.20 -29.49
C ALA A 73 3.77 97.27 -28.29
N PRO A 74 3.61 97.77 -27.04
CA PRO A 74 3.17 97.00 -25.89
C PRO A 74 1.87 96.21 -26.07
N LEU A 75 0.95 96.66 -26.94
CA LEU A 75 -0.31 95.95 -27.19
C LEU A 75 -0.11 94.56 -27.83
N ILE A 76 1.02 94.34 -28.51
CA ILE A 76 1.38 93.07 -29.15
C ILE A 76 2.51 92.39 -28.39
N THR A 77 3.53 93.15 -27.95
CA THR A 77 4.72 92.58 -27.31
C THR A 77 4.45 92.09 -25.89
N LYS A 78 3.58 92.73 -25.11
CA LYS A 78 3.30 92.31 -23.72
C LYS A 78 2.62 90.94 -23.65
N PRO A 79 1.51 90.66 -24.38
CA PRO A 79 0.93 89.33 -24.40
C PRO A 79 1.86 88.25 -24.94
N LEU A 80 2.71 88.57 -25.92
CA LEU A 80 3.69 87.63 -26.47
C LEU A 80 4.78 87.28 -25.44
N LYS A 81 5.22 88.28 -24.66
CA LYS A 81 6.18 88.09 -23.58
C LYS A 81 5.59 87.27 -22.43
N GLU A 82 4.31 87.46 -22.11
CA GLU A 82 3.61 86.63 -21.11
C GLU A 82 3.55 85.15 -21.54
N VAL A 83 3.28 84.87 -22.82
CA VAL A 83 3.34 83.50 -23.36
C VAL A 83 4.77 82.95 -23.35
N GLU A 84 5.76 83.76 -23.72
CA GLU A 84 7.19 83.37 -23.68
C GLU A 84 7.67 83.04 -22.27
N GLU A 85 7.38 83.89 -21.30
CA GLU A 85 7.71 83.68 -19.88
C GLU A 85 7.00 82.45 -19.34
N ALA A 86 5.73 82.24 -19.68
CA ALA A 86 5.01 81.02 -19.31
C ALA A 86 5.64 79.78 -19.95
N ALA A 87 5.99 79.81 -21.24
CA ALA A 87 6.64 78.70 -21.90
C ALA A 87 8.01 78.37 -21.29
N ARG A 88 8.77 79.38 -20.83
CA ARG A 88 10.00 79.17 -20.07
C ARG A 88 9.74 78.51 -18.71
N ARG A 89 8.69 78.90 -18.00
CA ARG A 89 8.28 78.24 -16.74
C ARG A 89 7.89 76.78 -16.97
N ALA A 90 7.07 76.51 -17.99
CA ALA A 90 6.70 75.14 -18.37
C ALA A 90 7.91 74.30 -18.77
N ALA A 91 8.87 74.86 -19.52
CA ALA A 91 10.12 74.20 -19.86
C ALA A 91 11.02 73.93 -18.63
N ALA A 92 10.90 74.75 -17.58
CA ALA A 92 11.57 74.53 -16.30
C ALA A 92 10.86 73.50 -15.41
N GLY A 93 9.63 73.12 -15.75
CA GLY A 93 8.82 72.13 -15.03
C GLY A 93 7.58 72.71 -14.34
N ASP A 94 7.43 74.03 -14.23
CA ASP A 94 6.23 74.66 -13.65
C ASP A 94 5.11 74.70 -14.69
N ILE A 95 4.21 73.71 -14.60
CA ILE A 95 3.04 73.57 -15.47
C ILE A 95 1.73 73.85 -14.73
N GLN A 96 1.77 74.34 -13.49
CA GLN A 96 0.59 74.55 -12.65
C GLN A 96 -0.35 75.65 -13.15
N HIS A 97 0.21 76.70 -13.73
CA HIS A 97 -0.53 77.93 -14.01
C HIS A 97 -0.83 78.11 -15.49
N ASP A 98 -2.12 78.22 -15.83
CA ASP A 98 -2.57 78.64 -17.16
C ASP A 98 -2.24 80.12 -17.41
N ILE A 99 -2.04 80.48 -18.68
CA ILE A 99 -1.94 81.89 -19.05
C ILE A 99 -3.31 82.51 -19.25
N VAL A 100 -3.41 83.80 -18.93
CA VAL A 100 -4.60 84.59 -19.21
C VAL A 100 -4.69 84.84 -20.71
N VAL A 101 -5.74 84.31 -21.32
CA VAL A 101 -5.95 84.42 -22.77
C VAL A 101 -6.40 85.84 -23.14
N SER A 102 -5.78 86.42 -24.18
CA SER A 102 -6.18 87.73 -24.72
C SER A 102 -7.66 87.73 -25.13
N LYS A 103 -8.37 88.81 -24.78
CA LYS A 103 -9.79 89.02 -25.15
C LYS A 103 -9.97 89.30 -26.66
N SER A 104 -8.89 89.59 -27.37
CA SER A 104 -8.93 89.90 -28.80
C SER A 104 -9.08 88.64 -29.64
N ASP A 105 -9.91 88.68 -30.68
CA ASP A 105 -9.99 87.60 -31.67
C ASP A 105 -8.85 87.69 -32.70
N ASP A 106 -7.66 87.25 -32.27
CA ASP A 106 -6.41 87.27 -33.03
C ASP A 106 -5.52 86.05 -32.79
N GLU A 107 -4.38 86.01 -33.48
CA GLU A 107 -3.39 84.93 -33.39
C GLU A 107 -2.79 84.79 -31.98
N ILE A 108 -2.73 85.87 -31.18
CA ILE A 108 -2.23 85.82 -29.79
C ILE A 108 -3.21 85.03 -28.91
N ARG A 109 -4.51 85.26 -29.07
CA ARG A 109 -5.54 84.45 -28.40
C ARG A 109 -5.46 82.98 -28.80
N ALA A 110 -5.29 82.71 -30.10
CA ALA A 110 -5.15 81.34 -30.58
C ALA A 110 -3.90 80.63 -30.03
N LEU A 111 -2.78 81.35 -29.94
CA LEU A 111 -1.54 80.87 -29.34
C LEU A 111 -1.73 80.58 -27.85
N GLY A 112 -2.40 81.47 -27.11
CA GLY A 112 -2.67 81.26 -25.69
C GLY A 112 -3.57 80.05 -25.41
N LEU A 113 -4.60 79.84 -26.23
CA LEU A 113 -5.46 78.65 -26.15
C LEU A 113 -4.69 77.36 -26.49
N ALA A 114 -3.86 77.38 -27.53
CA ALA A 114 -3.03 76.23 -27.91
C ALA A 114 -2.00 75.89 -26.83
N TYR A 115 -1.42 76.91 -26.20
CA TYR A 115 -0.49 76.76 -25.09
C TYR A 115 -1.16 76.15 -23.85
N ASN A 116 -2.33 76.65 -23.43
CA ASN A 116 -3.07 76.04 -22.31
C ASN A 116 -3.51 74.61 -22.65
N GLY A 117 -3.88 74.32 -23.90
CA GLY A 117 -4.16 72.96 -24.35
C GLY A 117 -2.94 72.02 -24.22
N MET A 118 -1.76 72.50 -24.60
CA MET A 118 -0.50 71.77 -24.39
C MET A 118 -0.20 71.54 -22.91
N LEU A 119 -0.38 72.55 -22.04
CA LEU A 119 -0.21 72.39 -20.59
C LEU A 119 -1.16 71.34 -20.02
N GLN A 120 -2.43 71.35 -20.42
CA GLN A 120 -3.39 70.34 -19.98
C GLN A 120 -2.96 68.93 -20.41
N SER A 121 -2.48 68.75 -21.65
CA SER A 121 -1.96 67.46 -22.10
C SER A 121 -0.71 67.02 -21.32
N LEU A 122 0.18 67.95 -20.95
CA LEU A 122 1.34 67.66 -20.10
C LEU A 122 0.92 67.26 -18.68
N ARG A 123 -0.02 67.99 -18.06
CA ARG A 123 -0.57 67.64 -16.73
C ARG A 123 -1.20 66.25 -16.73
N ASN A 124 -2.04 65.95 -17.73
CA ASN A 124 -2.65 64.63 -17.86
C ASN A 124 -1.58 63.54 -18.03
N MET A 125 -0.56 63.78 -18.86
CA MET A 125 0.54 62.83 -19.03
C MET A 125 1.31 62.58 -17.73
N VAL A 126 1.60 63.63 -16.95
CA VAL A 126 2.26 63.47 -15.65
C VAL A 126 1.37 62.69 -14.66
N HIS A 127 0.07 62.98 -14.61
CA HIS A 127 -0.88 62.24 -13.77
C HIS A 127 -0.98 60.76 -14.20
N ASP A 128 -1.09 60.48 -15.49
CA ASP A 128 -1.12 59.11 -16.03
C ASP A 128 0.18 58.36 -15.69
N ILE A 129 1.34 59.04 -15.72
CA ILE A 129 2.62 58.45 -15.33
C ILE A 129 2.66 58.17 -13.81
N GLU A 130 2.14 59.08 -12.97
CA GLU A 130 2.06 58.90 -11.52
C GLU A 130 1.15 57.71 -11.15
N ASP A 131 -0.02 57.60 -11.76
CA ASP A 131 -0.93 56.46 -11.57
C ASP A 131 -0.28 55.15 -12.01
N ASN A 132 0.38 55.14 -13.17
CA ASN A 132 1.12 53.97 -13.66
C ASN A 132 2.28 53.58 -12.74
N PHE A 133 2.99 54.55 -12.15
CA PHE A 133 4.03 54.29 -11.15
C PHE A 133 3.45 53.61 -9.91
N ASN A 134 2.37 54.16 -9.34
CA ASN A 134 1.73 53.61 -8.15
C ASN A 134 1.17 52.21 -8.41
N GLY A 135 0.56 51.99 -9.59
CA GLY A 135 0.10 50.68 -10.04
C GLY A 135 1.25 49.68 -10.19
N THR A 136 2.35 50.08 -10.84
CA THR A 136 3.55 49.24 -11.03
C THR A 136 4.16 48.86 -9.68
N ASN A 137 4.31 49.80 -8.75
CA ASN A 137 4.89 49.55 -7.43
C ASN A 137 4.03 48.57 -6.61
N THR A 138 2.70 48.68 -6.72
CA THR A 138 1.78 47.72 -6.08
C THR A 138 1.97 46.32 -6.67
N LYS A 139 2.07 46.20 -8.00
CA LYS A 139 2.30 44.91 -8.68
C LYS A 139 3.66 44.28 -8.35
N VAL A 140 4.71 45.09 -8.23
CA VAL A 140 6.02 44.61 -7.78
C VAL A 140 5.93 44.03 -6.36
N SER A 141 5.22 44.70 -5.44
CA SER A 141 5.03 44.20 -4.08
C SER A 141 4.25 42.88 -4.04
N GLU A 142 3.18 42.77 -4.87
CA GLU A 142 2.43 41.53 -5.05
C GLU A 142 3.33 40.39 -5.59
N ILE A 143 4.18 40.66 -6.58
CA ILE A 143 5.14 39.69 -7.13
C ILE A 143 6.14 39.24 -6.06
N SER A 144 6.71 40.17 -5.29
CA SER A 144 7.67 39.85 -4.22
C SER A 144 7.06 38.89 -3.20
N SER A 145 5.85 39.20 -2.72
CA SER A 145 5.15 38.35 -1.76
C SER A 145 4.78 36.98 -2.34
N ALA A 146 4.36 36.94 -3.61
CA ALA A 146 4.06 35.69 -4.31
C ALA A 146 5.32 34.83 -4.51
N SER A 147 6.47 35.44 -4.83
CA SER A 147 7.76 34.77 -4.97
C SER A 147 8.25 34.19 -3.65
N GLU A 148 8.16 34.94 -2.54
CA GLU A 148 8.50 34.43 -1.20
C GLU A 148 7.65 33.20 -0.82
N LEU A 149 6.35 33.27 -1.06
CA LEU A 149 5.44 32.15 -0.81
C LEU A 149 5.77 30.95 -1.70
N ALA A 150 6.05 31.19 -2.99
CA ALA A 150 6.43 30.14 -3.93
C ALA A 150 7.74 29.46 -3.50
N ALA A 151 8.74 30.22 -3.04
CA ALA A 151 10.01 29.69 -2.53
C ALA A 151 9.78 28.80 -1.30
N ALA A 152 8.98 29.26 -0.34
CA ALA A 152 8.64 28.46 0.84
C ALA A 152 7.92 27.15 0.47
N LYS A 153 7.05 27.18 -0.54
CA LYS A 153 6.37 25.99 -1.05
C LYS A 153 7.30 25.05 -1.79
N ALA A 154 8.25 25.56 -2.57
CA ALA A 154 9.29 24.76 -3.20
C ALA A 154 10.10 23.98 -2.15
N THR A 155 10.58 24.65 -1.09
CA THR A 155 11.29 23.98 0.01
C THR A 155 10.45 22.90 0.70
N GLN A 156 9.15 23.15 0.87
CA GLN A 156 8.23 22.15 1.44
C GLN A 156 8.05 20.94 0.51
N ILE A 157 7.93 21.16 -0.80
CA ILE A 157 7.84 20.09 -1.81
C ILE A 157 9.11 19.24 -1.77
N ASP A 158 10.29 19.87 -1.76
CA ASP A 158 11.56 19.16 -1.73
C ASP A 158 11.72 18.27 -0.49
N SER A 159 11.40 18.81 0.70
CA SER A 159 11.37 18.02 1.94
C SER A 159 10.38 16.85 1.88
N THR A 160 9.22 17.03 1.23
CA THR A 160 8.23 15.96 1.07
C THR A 160 8.74 14.90 0.08
N MET A 161 9.44 15.30 -0.98
CA MET A 161 10.02 14.36 -1.95
C MET A 161 11.16 13.54 -1.34
N ASP A 162 12.00 14.13 -0.47
CA ASP A 162 13.02 13.40 0.29
C ASP A 162 12.39 12.34 1.21
N GLU A 163 11.30 12.66 1.90
CA GLU A 163 10.55 11.69 2.70
C GLU A 163 9.95 10.56 1.85
N ILE A 164 9.38 10.89 0.68
CA ILE A 164 8.83 9.90 -0.25
C ILE A 164 9.94 8.99 -0.79
N ALA A 165 11.09 9.55 -1.19
CA ALA A 165 12.23 8.78 -1.68
C ALA A 165 12.75 7.79 -0.62
N LYS A 166 12.89 8.25 0.64
CA LYS A 166 13.25 7.37 1.77
C LYS A 166 12.19 6.31 2.05
N GLY A 167 10.91 6.66 1.96
CA GLY A 167 9.80 5.71 2.09
C GLY A 167 9.83 4.62 1.03
N ALA A 168 10.15 5.00 -0.22
CA ALA A 168 10.31 4.08 -1.33
C ALA A 168 11.52 3.15 -1.15
N GLU A 169 12.67 3.66 -0.71
CA GLU A 169 13.86 2.86 -0.39
C GLU A 169 13.58 1.85 0.75
N ASN A 170 12.93 2.29 1.82
CA ASN A 170 12.51 1.41 2.91
C ASN A 170 11.54 0.33 2.44
N THR A 171 10.65 0.65 1.49
CA THR A 171 9.75 -0.32 0.87
C THR A 171 10.53 -1.37 0.08
N ALA A 172 11.50 -0.96 -0.74
CA ALA A 172 12.36 -1.88 -1.48
C ALA A 172 13.11 -2.85 -0.54
N ASN A 173 13.67 -2.33 0.56
CA ASN A 173 14.34 -3.15 1.57
C ASN A 173 13.37 -4.13 2.27
N ALA A 174 12.16 -3.69 2.62
CA ALA A 174 11.14 -4.55 3.22
C ALA A 174 10.69 -5.68 2.26
N ILE A 175 10.61 -5.37 0.97
CA ILE A 175 10.29 -6.36 -0.07
C ILE A 175 11.43 -7.37 -0.24
N GLN A 176 12.69 -6.95 -0.20
CA GLN A 176 13.84 -7.86 -0.22
C GLN A 176 13.79 -8.87 0.95
N ASN A 177 13.52 -8.40 2.16
CA ASN A 177 13.34 -9.27 3.33
C ASN A 177 12.15 -10.23 3.16
N THR A 178 11.07 -9.77 2.51
CA THR A 178 9.91 -10.60 2.19
C THR A 178 10.27 -11.70 1.19
N ALA A 179 11.07 -11.39 0.18
CA ALA A 179 11.55 -12.37 -0.79
C ALA A 179 12.42 -13.46 -0.13
N GLU A 180 13.33 -13.07 0.77
CA GLU A 180 14.13 -14.00 1.56
C GLU A 180 13.26 -14.90 2.44
N SER A 181 12.27 -14.32 3.11
CA SER A 181 11.30 -15.09 3.92
C SER A 181 10.50 -16.08 3.07
N MET A 182 10.11 -15.71 1.84
CA MET A 182 9.40 -16.62 0.92
C MET A 182 10.28 -17.79 0.46
N GLU A 183 11.58 -17.57 0.29
CA GLU A 183 12.54 -18.64 -0.01
C GLU A 183 12.63 -19.63 1.17
N GLU A 184 12.71 -19.15 2.40
CA GLU A 184 12.69 -20.00 3.60
C GLU A 184 11.38 -20.81 3.71
N VAL A 185 10.23 -20.17 3.48
CA VAL A 185 8.93 -20.85 3.50
C VAL A 185 8.84 -21.90 2.40
N THR A 186 9.42 -21.66 1.23
CA THR A 186 9.52 -22.63 0.13
C THR A 186 10.30 -23.87 0.57
N GLN A 187 11.48 -23.69 1.15
CA GLN A 187 12.30 -24.80 1.64
C GLN A 187 11.60 -25.61 2.74
N ILE A 188 10.85 -24.94 3.62
CA ILE A 188 10.03 -25.60 4.64
C ILE A 188 8.92 -26.43 3.98
N ALA A 189 8.20 -25.85 3.00
CA ALA A 189 7.13 -26.55 2.29
C ALA A 189 7.64 -27.81 1.57
N GLU A 190 8.80 -27.74 0.91
CA GLU A 190 9.46 -28.90 0.29
C GLU A 190 9.82 -29.98 1.31
N LYS A 191 10.37 -29.59 2.47
CA LYS A 191 10.67 -30.54 3.56
C LYS A 191 9.40 -31.19 4.10
N VAL A 192 8.30 -30.45 4.26
CA VAL A 192 7.02 -31.01 4.69
C VAL A 192 6.48 -31.98 3.64
N GLN A 193 6.57 -31.66 2.34
CA GLN A 193 6.17 -32.57 1.27
C GLN A 193 6.96 -33.88 1.30
N MET A 194 8.27 -33.81 1.51
CA MET A 194 9.12 -34.99 1.67
C MET A 194 8.68 -35.85 2.87
N ARG A 195 8.44 -35.21 4.03
CA ARG A 195 7.96 -35.90 5.24
C ARG A 195 6.57 -36.51 5.08
N ALA A 196 5.70 -35.88 4.30
CA ALA A 196 4.38 -36.43 3.96
C ALA A 196 4.54 -37.71 3.12
N ARG A 197 5.41 -37.71 2.11
CA ARG A 197 5.72 -38.91 1.30
C ARG A 197 6.31 -40.05 2.13
N ASP A 198 7.24 -39.74 3.03
CA ASP A 198 7.80 -40.75 3.94
C ASP A 198 6.73 -41.33 4.88
N SER A 199 5.87 -40.47 5.43
CA SER A 199 4.75 -40.88 6.27
C SER A 199 3.77 -41.77 5.50
N LYS A 200 3.45 -41.42 4.24
CA LYS A 200 2.59 -42.23 3.36
C LYS A 200 3.16 -43.64 3.18
N ARG A 201 4.44 -43.74 2.85
CA ARG A 201 5.13 -45.03 2.70
C ARG A 201 5.11 -45.85 3.99
N SER A 202 5.26 -45.19 5.14
CA SER A 202 5.18 -45.85 6.46
C SER A 202 3.77 -46.37 6.74
N SER A 203 2.72 -45.58 6.44
CA SER A 203 1.32 -46.00 6.58
C SER A 203 1.00 -47.20 5.70
N ASP A 204 1.42 -47.19 4.42
CA ASP A 204 1.23 -48.31 3.50
C ASP A 204 1.89 -49.60 4.03
N SER A 205 3.14 -49.51 4.52
CA SER A 205 3.83 -50.65 5.12
C SER A 205 3.16 -51.14 6.40
N MET A 206 2.56 -50.25 7.19
CA MET A 206 1.86 -50.61 8.40
C MET A 206 0.55 -51.35 8.11
N VAL A 207 -0.19 -50.95 7.07
CA VAL A 207 -1.37 -51.69 6.59
C VAL A 207 -1.00 -53.11 6.15
N GLU A 208 0.10 -53.26 5.40
CA GLU A 208 0.61 -54.57 4.96
C GLU A 208 0.92 -55.48 6.17
N ARG A 209 1.67 -54.97 7.15
CA ARG A 209 2.01 -55.72 8.38
C ARG A 209 0.81 -56.07 9.25
N LEU A 210 -0.19 -55.17 9.35
CA LEU A 210 -1.43 -55.45 10.07
C LEU A 210 -2.23 -56.55 9.38
N THR A 211 -2.25 -56.54 8.04
CA THR A 211 -2.90 -57.59 7.24
C THR A 211 -2.24 -58.94 7.46
N GLU A 212 -0.91 -59.00 7.40
CA GLU A 212 -0.14 -60.21 7.71
C GLU A 212 -0.40 -60.71 9.15
N SER A 213 -0.35 -59.80 10.12
CA SER A 213 -0.61 -60.11 11.54
C SER A 213 -2.00 -60.71 11.74
N ARG A 214 -3.02 -60.15 11.06
CA ARG A 214 -4.38 -60.67 11.07
C ARG A 214 -4.45 -62.09 10.52
N THR A 215 -3.76 -62.37 9.41
CA THR A 215 -3.72 -63.72 8.83
C THR A 215 -3.06 -64.72 9.78
N VAL A 216 -1.97 -64.35 10.45
CA VAL A 216 -1.28 -65.21 11.42
C VAL A 216 -2.18 -65.50 12.63
N VAL A 217 -2.84 -64.48 13.18
CA VAL A 217 -3.74 -64.65 14.34
C VAL A 217 -4.99 -65.45 13.95
N ASP A 218 -5.58 -65.23 12.78
CA ASP A 218 -6.69 -66.05 12.27
C ASP A 218 -6.30 -67.53 12.12
N SER A 219 -5.11 -67.82 11.59
CA SER A 219 -4.57 -69.18 11.53
C SER A 219 -4.37 -69.79 12.92
N LEU A 220 -3.91 -68.99 13.89
CA LEU A 220 -3.73 -69.44 15.28
C LEU A 220 -5.08 -69.79 15.92
N VAL A 221 -6.10 -68.93 15.76
CA VAL A 221 -7.46 -69.17 16.25
C VAL A 221 -8.02 -70.47 15.68
N LYS A 222 -7.92 -70.67 14.36
CA LYS A 222 -8.33 -71.93 13.70
C LYS A 222 -7.59 -73.15 14.26
N GLY A 223 -6.27 -73.04 14.47
CA GLY A 223 -5.46 -74.11 15.05
C GLY A 223 -5.88 -74.47 16.48
N ILE A 224 -6.15 -73.47 17.32
CA ILE A 224 -6.61 -73.68 18.70
C ILE A 224 -8.01 -74.33 18.73
N GLN A 225 -8.90 -73.91 17.83
CA GLN A 225 -10.25 -74.48 17.74
C GLN A 225 -10.24 -75.93 17.25
N GLN A 226 -9.34 -76.25 16.31
CA GLN A 226 -9.06 -77.63 15.91
C GLN A 226 -8.52 -78.45 17.10
N LEU A 227 -7.60 -77.89 17.88
CA LEU A 227 -7.03 -78.52 19.08
C LEU A 227 -8.10 -78.81 20.14
N ALA A 228 -9.02 -77.87 20.37
CA ALA A 228 -10.18 -78.09 21.25
C ALA A 228 -11.05 -79.26 20.76
N THR A 229 -11.31 -79.32 19.45
CA THR A 229 -12.10 -80.40 18.81
C THR A 229 -11.42 -81.76 18.96
N ASP A 230 -10.10 -81.83 18.77
CA ASP A 230 -9.36 -83.11 18.89
C ASP A 230 -9.20 -83.56 20.34
N ASN A 231 -9.11 -82.63 21.30
CA ASN A 231 -9.20 -82.93 22.72
C ASN A 231 -10.59 -83.44 23.12
N GLU A 232 -11.67 -82.89 22.55
CA GLU A 232 -13.02 -83.39 22.80
C GLU A 232 -13.21 -84.83 22.29
N LYS A 233 -12.66 -85.16 21.11
CA LYS A 233 -12.59 -86.55 20.62
C LYS A 233 -11.79 -87.45 21.56
N SER A 234 -10.67 -86.95 22.08
CA SER A 234 -9.84 -87.68 23.04
C SER A 234 -10.59 -87.93 24.34
N LEU A 235 -11.39 -86.97 24.82
CA LEU A 235 -12.25 -87.11 25.99
C LEU A 235 -13.29 -88.22 25.80
N ILE A 236 -13.89 -88.34 24.61
CA ILE A 236 -14.81 -89.44 24.27
C ILE A 236 -14.09 -90.79 24.34
N ALA A 237 -12.87 -90.89 23.80
CA ALA A 237 -12.08 -92.11 23.85
C ALA A 237 -11.70 -92.51 25.29
N VAL A 238 -11.34 -91.52 26.13
CA VAL A 238 -11.01 -91.73 27.55
C VAL A 238 -12.24 -92.15 28.36
N ARG A 239 -13.43 -91.57 28.08
CA ARG A 239 -14.70 -92.03 28.69
C ARG A 239 -15.02 -93.48 28.33
N ARG A 240 -14.76 -93.88 27.08
CA ARG A 240 -14.92 -95.28 26.68
C ARG A 240 -13.96 -96.20 27.43
N LEU A 241 -12.72 -95.78 27.65
CA LEU A 241 -11.75 -96.52 28.47
C LEU A 241 -12.20 -96.61 29.94
N GLU A 242 -12.81 -95.55 30.49
CA GLU A 242 -13.39 -95.55 31.85
C GLU A 242 -14.48 -96.62 31.98
N GLU A 243 -15.38 -96.68 30.99
CA GLU A 243 -16.46 -97.67 30.93
C GLU A 243 -15.92 -99.10 30.79
N GLN A 244 -14.94 -99.32 29.91
CA GLN A 244 -14.27 -100.62 29.77
C GLN A 244 -13.53 -101.04 31.04
N ALA A 245 -12.84 -100.11 31.73
CA ALA A 245 -12.17 -100.39 32.99
C ALA A 245 -13.16 -100.74 34.11
N LYS A 246 -14.36 -100.14 34.09
CA LYS A 246 -15.45 -100.51 34.99
C LYS A 246 -15.96 -101.92 34.71
N GLU A 247 -16.22 -102.24 33.45
CA GLU A 247 -16.68 -103.58 33.03
C GLU A 247 -15.67 -104.67 33.40
N VAL A 248 -14.37 -104.41 33.20
CA VAL A 248 -13.31 -105.33 33.67
C VAL A 248 -13.30 -105.45 35.19
N GLY A 249 -13.52 -104.35 35.92
CA GLY A 249 -13.66 -104.37 37.38
C GLY A 249 -14.81 -105.28 37.85
N ASP A 250 -15.97 -105.20 37.19
CA ASP A 250 -17.14 -106.03 37.49
C ASP A 250 -16.85 -107.52 37.23
N ILE A 251 -16.17 -107.84 36.12
CA ILE A 251 -15.74 -109.21 35.79
C ILE A 251 -14.76 -109.74 36.85
N ILE A 252 -13.77 -108.94 37.25
CA ILE A 252 -12.77 -109.36 38.25
C ILE A 252 -13.42 -109.56 39.62
N SER A 253 -14.42 -108.74 39.99
CA SER A 253 -15.21 -108.96 41.21
C SER A 253 -15.94 -110.31 41.17
N LEU A 254 -16.60 -110.63 40.05
CA LEU A 254 -17.28 -111.92 39.86
C LEU A 254 -16.29 -113.10 39.95
N VAL A 255 -15.11 -112.98 39.35
CA VAL A 255 -14.05 -114.01 39.46
C VAL A 255 -13.58 -114.15 40.90
N GLY A 256 -13.49 -113.05 41.66
CA GLY A 256 -13.21 -113.08 43.09
C GLY A 256 -14.27 -113.83 43.89
N ASP A 257 -15.55 -113.60 43.60
CA ASP A 257 -16.67 -114.30 44.22
C ASP A 257 -16.64 -115.80 43.90
N ILE A 258 -16.33 -116.17 42.65
CA ILE A 258 -16.14 -117.58 42.22
C ILE A 258 -14.95 -118.21 42.95
N ALA A 259 -13.82 -117.52 43.07
CA ALA A 259 -12.66 -118.01 43.80
C ALA A 259 -12.99 -118.22 45.30
N GLY A 260 -13.74 -117.29 45.90
CA GLY A 260 -14.24 -117.42 47.27
C GLY A 260 -15.20 -118.59 47.47
N GLN A 261 -16.16 -118.78 46.55
CA GLN A 261 -17.04 -119.96 46.55
C GLN A 261 -16.27 -121.26 46.35
N THR A 262 -15.28 -121.28 45.44
CA THR A 262 -14.44 -122.45 45.16
C THR A 262 -13.59 -122.80 46.38
N ASN A 263 -13.05 -121.82 47.08
CA ASN A 263 -12.33 -122.00 48.34
C ASN A 263 -13.23 -122.62 49.43
N LEU A 264 -14.47 -122.14 49.57
CA LEU A 264 -15.45 -122.68 50.52
C LEU A 264 -15.89 -124.11 50.14
N LEU A 265 -16.10 -124.39 48.86
CA LEU A 265 -16.43 -125.73 48.36
C LEU A 265 -15.27 -126.70 48.58
N ALA A 266 -14.04 -126.28 48.29
CA ALA A 266 -12.82 -127.05 48.51
C ALA A 266 -12.56 -127.32 50.00
N LEU A 267 -12.81 -126.33 50.86
CA LEU A 267 -12.75 -126.49 52.32
C LEU A 267 -13.77 -127.51 52.82
N ASN A 268 -15.02 -127.42 52.37
CA ASN A 268 -16.07 -128.39 52.73
C ASN A 268 -15.72 -129.80 52.22
N ALA A 269 -15.16 -129.92 51.01
CA ALA A 269 -14.70 -131.19 50.45
C ALA A 269 -13.50 -131.77 51.22
N SER A 270 -12.54 -130.94 51.65
CA SER A 270 -11.39 -131.34 52.47
C SER A 270 -11.83 -131.82 53.85
N ILE A 271 -12.80 -131.13 54.48
CA ILE A 271 -13.42 -131.54 55.76
C ILE A 271 -14.11 -132.91 55.63
N GLU A 272 -14.93 -133.11 54.58
CA GLU A 272 -15.66 -134.37 54.41
C GLU A 272 -14.74 -135.53 53.99
N ALA A 273 -13.66 -135.24 53.24
CA ALA A 273 -12.60 -136.21 52.93
C ALA A 273 -11.81 -136.63 54.18
N ALA A 274 -11.52 -135.69 55.10
CA ALA A 274 -10.92 -136.01 56.40
C ALA A 274 -11.86 -136.86 57.27
N ARG A 275 -13.17 -136.68 57.13
CA ARG A 275 -14.23 -137.44 57.83
C ARG A 275 -14.34 -138.89 57.36
N ALA A 276 -14.02 -139.17 56.09
CA ALA A 276 -14.01 -140.51 55.49
C ALA A 276 -12.77 -141.37 55.84
N GLY A 277 -11.82 -140.84 56.62
CA GLY A 277 -10.65 -141.59 57.10
C GLY A 277 -9.72 -142.07 55.98
N GLU A 278 -9.16 -143.28 56.09
CA GLU A 278 -8.18 -143.85 55.13
C GLU A 278 -8.70 -143.93 53.68
N GLN A 279 -10.02 -144.03 53.46
CA GLN A 279 -10.64 -144.08 52.12
C GLN A 279 -10.76 -142.70 51.44
N GLY A 280 -10.73 -141.60 52.21
CA GLY A 280 -10.86 -140.22 51.71
C GLY A 280 -9.51 -139.53 51.45
N ARG A 281 -8.40 -140.20 51.77
CA ARG A 281 -7.05 -139.61 51.82
C ARG A 281 -6.57 -139.03 50.49
N GLY A 282 -6.88 -139.68 49.36
CA GLY A 282 -6.57 -139.17 48.02
C GLY A 282 -7.45 -137.97 47.60
N PHE A 283 -8.71 -137.94 48.05
CA PHE A 283 -9.63 -136.82 47.81
C PHE A 283 -9.28 -135.59 48.66
N ALA A 284 -8.82 -135.79 49.90
CA ALA A 284 -8.37 -134.69 50.77
C ALA A 284 -7.19 -133.92 50.15
N VAL A 285 -6.22 -134.63 49.55
CA VAL A 285 -5.08 -134.00 48.87
C VAL A 285 -5.54 -133.15 47.67
N VAL A 286 -6.49 -133.64 46.86
CA VAL A 286 -7.03 -132.87 45.73
C VAL A 286 -7.85 -131.67 46.22
N ALA A 287 -8.66 -131.84 47.27
CA ALA A 287 -9.45 -130.76 47.84
C ALA A 287 -8.58 -129.65 48.45
N ASP A 288 -7.49 -130.00 49.16
CA ASP A 288 -6.52 -129.03 49.66
C ASP A 288 -5.74 -128.33 48.54
N GLU A 289 -5.43 -129.03 47.45
CA GLU A 289 -4.79 -128.43 46.27
C GLU A 289 -5.73 -127.43 45.58
N VAL A 290 -7.03 -127.79 45.40
CA VAL A 290 -8.05 -126.86 44.87
C VAL A 290 -8.26 -125.67 45.80
N ARG A 291 -8.20 -125.88 47.12
CA ARG A 291 -8.27 -124.80 48.13
C ARG A 291 -7.10 -123.84 47.99
N ASN A 292 -5.87 -124.36 47.86
CA ASN A 292 -4.68 -123.56 47.64
C ASN A 292 -4.75 -122.78 46.30
N LEU A 293 -5.19 -123.41 45.20
CA LEU A 293 -5.40 -122.72 43.91
C LEU A 293 -6.47 -121.62 44.00
N ALA A 294 -7.54 -121.84 44.77
CA ALA A 294 -8.58 -120.85 44.99
C ALA A 294 -8.07 -119.66 45.83
N ASP A 295 -7.27 -119.91 46.87
CA ASP A 295 -6.60 -118.86 47.66
C ASP A 295 -5.58 -118.07 46.82
N GLU A 296 -4.80 -118.73 45.96
CA GLU A 296 -3.89 -118.06 45.02
C GLU A 296 -4.66 -117.24 43.98
N SER A 297 -5.77 -117.76 43.46
CA SER A 297 -6.66 -117.05 42.54
C SER A 297 -7.28 -115.82 43.21
N ALA A 298 -7.71 -115.92 44.47
CA ALA A 298 -8.23 -114.79 45.24
C ALA A 298 -7.16 -113.70 45.48
N LYS A 299 -5.91 -114.10 45.79
CA LYS A 299 -4.79 -113.15 45.89
C LYS A 299 -4.48 -112.47 44.56
N ALA A 300 -4.49 -113.22 43.46
CA ALA A 300 -4.29 -112.67 42.12
C ALA A 300 -5.41 -111.69 41.73
N VAL A 301 -6.67 -112.04 42.01
CA VAL A 301 -7.84 -111.16 41.83
C VAL A 301 -7.68 -109.88 42.64
N GLN A 302 -7.28 -109.95 43.91
CA GLN A 302 -7.03 -108.76 44.75
C GLN A 302 -5.97 -107.83 44.12
N GLY A 303 -4.89 -108.40 43.57
CA GLY A 303 -3.87 -107.67 42.85
C GLY A 303 -4.40 -106.97 41.60
N ILE A 304 -5.23 -107.66 40.80
CA ILE A 304 -5.87 -107.09 39.61
C ILE A 304 -6.88 -106.02 40.00
N THR A 305 -7.68 -106.21 41.04
CA THR A 305 -8.63 -105.20 41.55
C THR A 305 -7.92 -103.89 41.90
N ASN A 306 -6.78 -103.96 42.58
CA ASN A 306 -5.98 -102.77 42.88
C ASN A 306 -5.44 -102.09 41.60
N LEU A 307 -5.00 -102.87 40.61
CA LEU A 307 -4.57 -102.33 39.30
C LEU A 307 -5.72 -101.65 38.55
N ILE A 308 -6.93 -102.24 38.56
CA ILE A 308 -8.12 -101.64 37.94
C ILE A 308 -8.53 -100.35 38.65
N HIS A 309 -8.51 -100.33 39.99
CA HIS A 309 -8.80 -99.12 40.74
C HIS A 309 -7.79 -98.00 40.42
N ASN A 310 -6.49 -98.33 40.34
CA ASN A 310 -5.47 -97.37 39.93
C ASN A 310 -5.71 -96.88 38.50
N MET A 311 -6.04 -97.78 37.56
CA MET A 311 -6.34 -97.43 36.18
C MET A 311 -7.56 -96.50 36.07
N GLN A 312 -8.64 -96.78 36.79
CA GLN A 312 -9.83 -95.92 36.84
C GLN A 312 -9.50 -94.52 37.39
N SER A 313 -8.67 -94.44 38.44
CA SER A 313 -8.21 -93.16 38.99
C SER A 313 -7.39 -92.36 37.98
N GLU A 314 -6.45 -93.02 37.28
CA GLU A 314 -5.64 -92.38 36.24
C GLU A 314 -6.48 -91.92 35.05
N VAL A 315 -7.42 -92.74 34.58
CA VAL A 315 -8.36 -92.39 33.51
C VAL A 315 -9.18 -91.15 33.88
N LYS A 316 -9.69 -91.08 35.12
CA LYS A 316 -10.44 -89.92 35.61
C LYS A 316 -9.56 -88.65 35.67
N ASN A 317 -8.31 -88.79 36.09
CA ASN A 317 -7.35 -87.68 36.12
C ASN A 317 -7.07 -87.16 34.69
N VAL A 318 -6.77 -88.06 33.75
CA VAL A 318 -6.55 -87.72 32.35
C VAL A 318 -7.79 -87.07 31.73
N ALA A 319 -8.99 -87.57 32.01
CA ALA A 319 -10.25 -86.97 31.54
C ALA A 319 -10.42 -85.53 32.06
N GLY A 320 -10.10 -85.30 33.35
CA GLY A 320 -10.12 -83.97 33.95
C GLY A 320 -9.12 -83.00 33.31
N GLN A 321 -7.90 -83.47 33.03
CA GLN A 321 -6.87 -82.68 32.35
C GLN A 321 -7.30 -82.30 30.93
N ILE A 322 -7.84 -83.24 30.16
CA ILE A 322 -8.34 -82.99 28.79
C ILE A 322 -9.51 -82.00 28.84
N GLY A 323 -10.46 -82.16 29.77
CA GLY A 323 -11.58 -81.22 29.94
C GLY A 323 -11.11 -79.79 30.24
N ASN A 324 -10.08 -79.65 31.09
CA ASN A 324 -9.47 -78.35 31.35
C ASN A 324 -8.78 -77.79 30.10
N GLN A 325 -8.05 -78.62 29.35
CA GLN A 325 -7.40 -78.20 28.10
C GLN A 325 -8.42 -77.71 27.05
N VAL A 326 -9.59 -78.34 26.93
CA VAL A 326 -10.67 -77.85 26.04
C VAL A 326 -11.14 -76.46 26.48
N THR A 327 -11.38 -76.27 27.77
CA THR A 327 -11.81 -74.97 28.32
C THR A 327 -10.77 -73.87 28.05
N VAL A 328 -9.49 -74.15 28.31
CA VAL A 328 -8.39 -73.22 28.05
C VAL A 328 -8.28 -72.90 26.57
N ALA A 329 -8.37 -73.90 25.69
CA ALA A 329 -8.31 -73.71 24.24
C ALA A 329 -9.45 -72.80 23.74
N LEU A 330 -10.69 -73.02 24.20
CA LEU A 330 -11.82 -72.17 23.81
C LEU A 330 -11.64 -70.72 24.27
N ASN A 331 -11.20 -70.50 25.51
CA ASN A 331 -10.91 -69.15 26.02
C ASN A 331 -9.79 -68.46 25.20
N GLN A 332 -8.73 -69.20 24.83
CA GLN A 332 -7.65 -68.65 23.99
C GLN A 332 -8.13 -68.33 22.56
N SER A 333 -9.05 -69.12 22.02
CA SER A 333 -9.68 -68.87 20.72
C SER A 333 -10.50 -67.57 20.74
N GLU A 334 -11.28 -67.35 21.79
CA GLU A 334 -12.03 -66.11 21.99
C GLU A 334 -11.09 -64.90 22.09
N GLN A 335 -10.00 -65.03 22.86
CA GLN A 335 -9.00 -63.96 23.01
C GLN A 335 -8.24 -63.66 21.71
N GLY A 336 -7.96 -64.68 20.89
CA GLY A 336 -7.41 -64.49 19.54
C GLY A 336 -8.39 -63.77 18.61
N THR A 337 -9.69 -64.04 18.74
CA THR A 337 -10.74 -63.33 17.98
C THR A 337 -10.82 -61.85 18.38
N ALA A 338 -10.77 -61.55 19.67
CA ALA A 338 -10.70 -60.17 20.17
C ALA A 338 -9.44 -59.44 19.67
N THR A 339 -8.29 -60.12 19.64
CA THR A 339 -7.04 -59.57 19.09
C THR A 339 -7.18 -59.22 17.61
N ASN A 340 -7.81 -60.08 16.81
CA ASN A 340 -8.11 -59.80 15.40
C ASN A 340 -9.02 -58.57 15.21
N GLN A 341 -9.97 -58.35 16.12
CA GLN A 341 -10.80 -57.15 16.08
C GLN A 341 -10.00 -55.88 16.37
N SER A 342 -9.10 -55.90 17.36
CA SER A 342 -8.20 -54.77 17.62
C SER A 342 -7.25 -54.48 16.44
N ILE A 343 -6.81 -55.51 15.71
CA ILE A 343 -6.02 -55.33 14.48
C ILE A 343 -6.85 -54.62 13.39
N CYS A 344 -8.13 -54.97 13.22
CA CYS A 344 -9.03 -54.27 12.29
C CYS A 344 -9.21 -52.78 12.66
N GLU A 345 -9.34 -52.47 13.95
CA GLU A 345 -9.46 -51.09 14.44
C GLU A 345 -8.17 -50.29 14.22
N MET A 346 -7.00 -50.92 14.42
CA MET A 346 -5.70 -50.34 14.06
C MET A 346 -5.59 -50.08 12.56
N GLU A 347 -6.02 -51.01 11.71
CA GLU A 347 -6.01 -50.83 10.24
C GLU A 347 -6.86 -49.62 9.83
N LYS A 348 -8.05 -49.46 10.43
CA LYS A 348 -8.90 -48.28 10.20
C LYS A 348 -8.20 -46.99 10.62
N SER A 349 -7.57 -46.97 11.79
CA SER A 349 -6.84 -45.81 12.29
C SER A 349 -5.67 -45.42 11.38
N VAL A 350 -4.95 -46.40 10.83
CA VAL A 350 -3.86 -46.14 9.87
C VAL A 350 -4.41 -45.56 8.56
N LYS A 351 -5.57 -46.01 8.08
CA LYS A 351 -6.22 -45.41 6.89
C LYS A 351 -6.69 -43.97 7.13
N GLU A 352 -7.10 -43.63 8.34
CA GLU A 352 -7.42 -42.24 8.70
C GLU A 352 -6.16 -41.36 8.67
N VAL A 353 -5.03 -41.87 9.20
CA VAL A 353 -3.72 -41.20 9.08
C VAL A 353 -3.32 -41.01 7.61
N ASP A 354 -3.58 -42.00 6.77
CA ASP A 354 -3.32 -41.92 5.33
C ASP A 354 -4.08 -40.79 4.64
N ALA A 355 -5.37 -40.65 4.96
CA ALA A 355 -6.20 -39.56 4.45
C ALA A 355 -5.66 -38.19 4.90
N CYS A 356 -5.26 -38.05 6.18
CA CYS A 356 -4.66 -36.81 6.67
C CYS A 356 -3.35 -36.46 5.94
N ILE A 357 -2.53 -37.44 5.58
CA ILE A 357 -1.29 -37.22 4.82
C ILE A 357 -1.59 -36.72 3.40
N ALA A 358 -2.65 -37.23 2.77
CA ALA A 358 -3.11 -36.74 1.46
C ALA A 358 -3.59 -35.29 1.54
N ASP A 359 -4.35 -34.94 2.59
CA ASP A 359 -4.80 -33.55 2.82
C ASP A 359 -3.61 -32.61 3.05
N ILE A 360 -2.61 -33.01 3.84
CA ILE A 360 -1.37 -32.24 4.05
C ILE A 360 -0.67 -31.99 2.70
N SER A 361 -0.58 -33.01 1.85
CA SER A 361 0.06 -32.87 0.53
C SER A 361 -0.66 -31.84 -0.34
N HIS A 362 -1.99 -31.87 -0.37
CA HIS A 362 -2.80 -30.91 -1.12
C HIS A 362 -2.69 -29.49 -0.54
N MET A 363 -2.60 -29.34 0.79
CA MET A 363 -2.35 -28.05 1.43
C MET A 363 -0.99 -27.46 1.06
N ILE A 364 0.05 -28.30 0.98
CA ILE A 364 1.39 -27.87 0.56
C ILE A 364 1.39 -27.41 -0.90
N ASP A 365 0.71 -28.11 -1.80
CA ASP A 365 0.63 -27.69 -3.21
C ASP A 365 -0.03 -26.32 -3.36
N ARG A 366 -1.12 -26.06 -2.61
CA ARG A 366 -1.76 -24.73 -2.56
C ARG A 366 -0.89 -23.66 -1.92
N GLN A 367 -0.11 -24.04 -0.90
CA GLN A 367 0.83 -23.13 -0.25
C GLN A 367 1.93 -22.71 -1.23
N MET A 368 2.47 -23.64 -2.02
CA MET A 368 3.47 -23.37 -3.06
C MET A 368 2.95 -22.42 -4.13
N GLU A 369 1.69 -22.58 -4.57
CA GLU A 369 1.06 -21.64 -5.50
C GLU A 369 0.93 -20.23 -4.89
N SER A 370 0.55 -20.15 -3.61
CA SER A 370 0.43 -18.88 -2.89
C SER A 370 1.78 -18.19 -2.73
N ILE A 371 2.84 -18.93 -2.38
CA ILE A 371 4.21 -18.41 -2.29
C ILE A 371 4.63 -17.80 -3.63
N LYS A 372 4.45 -18.55 -4.73
CA LYS A 372 4.81 -18.07 -6.07
C LYS A 372 4.08 -16.77 -6.42
N LYS A 373 2.80 -16.67 -6.09
CA LYS A 373 2.01 -15.46 -6.30
C LYS A 373 2.57 -14.29 -5.48
N THR A 374 2.81 -14.50 -4.19
CA THR A 374 3.38 -13.47 -3.30
C THR A 374 4.76 -13.01 -3.76
N THR A 375 5.62 -13.91 -4.27
CA THR A 375 6.92 -13.53 -4.83
C THR A 375 6.77 -12.61 -6.05
N LEU A 376 5.84 -12.92 -6.97
CA LEU A 376 5.59 -12.06 -8.14
C LEU A 376 5.04 -10.69 -7.73
N GLU A 377 4.06 -10.65 -6.84
CA GLU A 377 3.50 -9.39 -6.33
C GLU A 377 4.57 -8.57 -5.59
N SER A 378 5.47 -9.23 -4.86
CA SER A 378 6.59 -8.55 -4.18
C SER A 378 7.55 -7.90 -5.20
N GLN A 379 7.89 -8.60 -6.29
CA GLN A 379 8.71 -8.04 -7.36
C GLN A 379 8.07 -6.81 -8.01
N GLU A 380 6.75 -6.82 -8.21
CA GLU A 380 6.00 -5.67 -8.74
C GLU A 380 6.07 -4.47 -7.77
N VAL A 381 5.91 -4.70 -6.46
CA VAL A 381 6.02 -3.63 -5.45
C VAL A 381 7.45 -3.08 -5.37
N ALA A 382 8.49 -3.91 -5.50
CA ALA A 382 9.87 -3.42 -5.59
C ALA A 382 10.07 -2.49 -6.78
N ALA A 383 9.58 -2.87 -7.97
CA ALA A 383 9.68 -2.04 -9.17
C ALA A 383 8.95 -0.70 -9.02
N ILE A 384 7.75 -0.71 -8.41
CA ILE A 384 7.00 0.52 -8.09
C ILE A 384 7.79 1.38 -7.08
N GLY A 385 8.44 0.78 -6.09
CA GLY A 385 9.31 1.48 -5.14
C GLY A 385 10.47 2.18 -5.84
N GLU A 386 11.18 1.49 -6.75
CA GLU A 386 12.25 2.09 -7.55
C GLU A 386 11.76 3.24 -8.43
N GLU A 387 10.63 3.06 -9.13
CA GLU A 387 10.01 4.10 -9.96
C GLU A 387 9.59 5.32 -9.13
N THR A 388 9.02 5.08 -7.94
CA THR A 388 8.62 6.15 -7.02
C THR A 388 9.85 6.92 -6.53
N SER A 389 10.93 6.23 -6.16
CA SER A 389 12.18 6.88 -5.75
C SER A 389 12.77 7.74 -6.87
N ALA A 390 12.83 7.20 -8.10
CA ALA A 390 13.28 7.94 -9.27
C ALA A 390 12.40 9.16 -9.57
N GLY A 391 11.07 9.01 -9.51
CA GLY A 391 10.13 10.11 -9.70
C GLY A 391 10.24 11.20 -8.64
N SER A 392 10.49 10.84 -7.37
CA SER A 392 10.76 11.82 -6.32
C SER A 392 12.04 12.62 -6.58
N LEU A 393 13.12 11.96 -7.02
CA LEU A 393 14.37 12.64 -7.37
C LEU A 393 14.19 13.59 -8.57
N GLU A 394 13.39 13.20 -9.57
CA GLU A 394 13.07 14.06 -10.71
C GLU A 394 12.30 15.30 -10.28
N ILE A 395 11.29 15.14 -9.40
CA ILE A 395 10.51 16.27 -8.86
C ILE A 395 11.40 17.20 -8.01
N SER A 396 12.31 16.66 -7.19
CA SER A 396 13.28 17.48 -6.45
C SER A 396 14.16 18.31 -7.39
N ALA A 397 14.68 17.72 -8.47
CA ALA A 397 15.46 18.45 -9.46
C ALA A 397 14.64 19.55 -10.17
N MET A 398 13.37 19.27 -10.50
CA MET A 398 12.46 20.30 -11.04
C MET A 398 12.18 21.41 -10.02
N THR A 399 12.10 21.07 -8.74
CA THR A 399 11.87 22.03 -7.65
C THR A 399 13.08 22.95 -7.46
N GLU A 400 14.31 22.44 -7.59
CA GLU A 400 15.52 23.26 -7.63
C GLU A 400 15.51 24.25 -8.82
N GLN A 401 15.15 23.78 -10.01
CA GLN A 401 14.99 24.64 -11.18
C GLN A 401 13.92 25.71 -10.96
N GLN A 402 12.80 25.35 -10.33
CA GLN A 402 11.75 26.30 -9.99
C GLN A 402 12.24 27.37 -8.99
N GLY A 403 13.09 27.00 -8.04
CA GLY A 403 13.76 27.94 -7.15
C GLY A 403 14.59 28.99 -7.90
N ALA A 404 15.32 28.58 -8.95
CA ALA A 404 16.07 29.52 -9.79
C ALA A 404 15.16 30.52 -10.52
N VAL A 405 14.02 30.06 -11.05
CA VAL A 405 13.03 30.93 -11.71
C VAL A 405 12.40 31.92 -10.73
N ILE A 406 12.15 31.50 -9.48
CA ILE A 406 11.62 32.40 -8.44
C ILE A 406 12.62 33.51 -8.11
N ASN A 407 13.91 33.19 -7.98
CA ASN A 407 14.96 34.18 -7.76
C ASN A 407 15.08 35.15 -8.95
N GLU A 408 14.92 34.66 -10.19
CA GLU A 408 14.90 35.51 -11.38
C GLU A 408 13.69 36.46 -11.39
N MET A 409 12.51 35.99 -10.99
CA MET A 409 11.33 36.86 -10.84
C MET A 409 11.54 37.96 -9.80
N GLU A 410 12.18 37.66 -8.67
CA GLU A 410 12.52 38.65 -7.66
C GLU A 410 13.48 39.72 -8.22
N SER A 411 14.49 39.29 -8.97
CA SER A 411 15.42 40.21 -9.66
C SER A 411 14.69 41.12 -10.66
N ILE A 412 13.81 40.57 -11.50
CA ILE A 412 13.02 41.35 -12.47
C ILE A 412 12.09 42.33 -11.76
N ALA A 413 11.46 41.92 -10.65
CA ALA A 413 10.60 42.78 -9.86
C ALA A 413 11.39 43.96 -9.25
N HIS A 414 12.61 43.71 -8.79
CA HIS A 414 13.54 44.75 -8.33
C HIS A 414 13.92 45.73 -9.44
N GLU A 415 14.29 45.22 -10.63
CA GLU A 415 14.60 46.07 -11.78
C GLU A 415 13.41 46.93 -12.20
N LEU A 416 12.20 46.37 -12.22
CA LEU A 416 10.97 47.08 -12.54
C LEU A 416 10.66 48.18 -11.50
N SER A 417 10.87 47.89 -10.21
CA SER A 417 10.75 48.89 -9.14
C SER A 417 11.69 50.08 -9.38
N ASP A 418 12.94 49.79 -9.73
CA ASP A 418 13.95 50.83 -9.94
C ASP A 418 13.71 51.64 -11.21
N GLN A 419 13.23 51.01 -12.28
CA GLN A 419 12.77 51.73 -13.48
C GLN A 419 11.59 52.65 -13.17
N ALA A 420 10.60 52.16 -12.41
CA ALA A 420 9.46 52.95 -11.97
C ALA A 420 9.94 54.15 -11.11
N LYS A 421 10.85 53.94 -10.16
CA LYS A 421 11.41 55.04 -9.33
C LYS A 421 12.13 56.09 -10.17
N LYS A 422 12.92 55.69 -11.17
CA LYS A 422 13.59 56.63 -12.09
C LYS A 422 12.57 57.47 -12.87
N LEU A 423 11.47 56.85 -13.31
CA LEU A 423 10.38 57.56 -13.97
C LEU A 423 9.69 58.56 -13.03
N LYS A 424 9.43 58.15 -11.78
CA LYS A 424 8.90 59.03 -10.73
C LYS A 424 9.79 60.25 -10.49
N ILE A 425 11.10 60.06 -10.31
CA ILE A 425 12.06 61.18 -10.13
C ILE A 425 12.01 62.13 -11.33
N THR A 426 11.83 61.59 -12.54
CA THR A 426 11.76 62.40 -13.77
C THR A 426 10.50 63.26 -13.81
N ILE A 427 9.35 62.73 -13.36
CA ILE A 427 8.10 63.48 -13.31
C ILE A 427 8.00 64.44 -12.12
N GLU A 428 8.68 64.18 -11.00
CA GLU A 428 8.76 65.08 -9.84
C GLU A 428 9.42 66.42 -10.18
N ARG A 429 10.15 66.50 -11.29
CA ARG A 429 10.66 67.77 -11.83
C ARG A 429 9.54 68.69 -12.33
N PHE A 430 8.37 68.13 -12.67
CA PHE A 430 7.20 68.90 -13.09
C PHE A 430 6.35 69.22 -11.86
N THR A 431 6.16 70.51 -11.61
CA THR A 431 5.25 71.02 -10.58
C THR A 431 3.88 71.23 -11.22
N ILE A 432 2.89 70.46 -10.78
CA ILE A 432 1.49 70.54 -11.21
C ILE A 432 0.66 71.41 -10.26
#